data_AF-A0A975ZMD2-F1
#
_entry.id   AF-A0A975ZMD2-F1
#
_cell.length_a   1.000
_cell.length_b   1.000
_cell.length_c   1.000
_cell.angle_alpha   90.00
_cell.angle_beta   90.00
_cell.angle_gamma   90.00
#
_symmetry.space_group_name_H-M   'P 1'
#
loop_
_entity.id
_entity.type
_entity.pdbx_description
1 polymer ?
#
loop_
_entity_poly.entity_id
_entity_poly.type
_entity_poly.pdbx_seq_one_letter_code
_entity_poly.pdbx_strand_id
1 'polypeptide(L)' 'MFLISAITLFAVFVANVLVGALGGAQFLGDVGEMLLLFAASVTFVLAILRREAAEKSDRS' A
#
# COMPACT_ATOMS: atom_id res chain seq x y z
N MET A 1 13.30 1.43 2.06
CA MET A 1 12.41 1.44 3.24
C MET A 1 10.93 1.60 2.86
N PHE A 2 10.52 2.71 2.21
CA PHE A 2 9.10 3.00 1.91
C PHE A 2 8.41 2.04 0.92
N LEU A 3 9.17 1.38 0.04
CA LEU A 3 8.60 0.44 -0.93
C LEU A 3 8.11 -0.86 -0.24
N ILE A 4 8.83 -1.31 0.79
CA ILE A 4 8.45 -2.49 1.59
C ILE A 4 7.16 -2.19 2.34
N SER A 5 7.02 -1.01 2.95
CA SER A 5 5.77 -0.62 3.61
C SER A 5 4.59 -0.54 2.64
N ALA A 6 4.79 -0.04 1.41
CA ALA A 6 3.74 -0.03 0.40
C ALA A 6 3.29 -1.45 0.01
N ILE A 7 4.25 -2.36 -0.18
CA ILE A 7 3.97 -3.78 -0.47
C ILE A 7 3.22 -4.43 0.69
N THR A 8 3.65 -4.19 1.94
CA THR A 8 2.97 -4.73 3.12
C THR A 8 1.52 -4.25 3.22
N LEU A 9 1.28 -2.94 3.08
CA LEU A 9 -0.08 -2.38 3.12
C LEU A 9 -0.97 -2.96 2.02
N PHE A 10 -0.42 -3.13 0.81
CA PHE A 10 -1.14 -3.74 -0.30
C PHE A 10 -1.44 -5.22 -0.05
N ALA A 11 -0.49 -5.98 0.51
CA ALA A 11 -0.69 -7.38 0.84
C ALA A 11 -1.78 -7.58 1.92
N VAL A 12 -1.84 -6.69 2.92
CA VAL A 12 -2.90 -6.70 3.94
C VAL A 12 -4.27 -6.45 3.30
N PHE A 13 -4.36 -5.50 2.37
CA PHE A 13 -5.59 -5.25 1.63
C PHE A 13 -6.03 -6.50 0.84
N VAL A 14 -5.13 -7.09 0.05
CA VAL A 14 -5.43 -8.29 -0.75
C VAL A 14 -5.88 -9.45 0.13
N ALA A 15 -5.24 -9.65 1.29
CA ALA A 15 -5.63 -10.68 2.24
C ALA A 15 -7.04 -10.45 2.81
N ASN A 16 -7.39 -9.20 3.17
CA ASN A 16 -8.73 -8.88 3.68
C ASN A 16 -9.82 -9.15 2.62
N VAL A 17 -9.58 -8.71 1.38
CA VAL A 17 -10.50 -8.93 0.25
C VAL A 17 -10.66 -10.42 -0.04
N LEU A 18 -9.56 -11.19 -0.05
CA LEU A 18 -9.62 -12.64 -0.27
C LEU A 18 -10.43 -13.35 0.81
N VAL A 19 -10.25 -12.99 2.08
CA VAL A 19 -11.04 -13.57 3.18
C VAL A 19 -12.52 -13.26 3.01
N GLY A 20 -12.89 -12.03 2.67
CA GLY A 20 -14.28 -11.64 2.39
C GLY A 20 -14.86 -12.39 1.18
N ALA A 21 -14.11 -12.48 0.08
CA ALA A 21 -14.54 -13.14 -1.15
C ALA A 21 -14.74 -14.65 -1.00
N LEU A 22 -13.97 -15.31 -0.12
CA LEU A 22 -14.12 -16.73 0.20
C LEU A 22 -15.24 -17.01 1.21
N GLY A 23 -16.03 -15.99 1.60
CA GLY A 23 -17.15 -16.12 2.53
C GLY A 23 -16.75 -16.07 4.01
N GLY A 24 -15.50 -15.70 4.32
CA GLY A 24 -15.05 -15.43 5.67
C GLY A 24 -15.54 -14.06 6.17
N ALA A 25 -15.58 -13.88 7.49
CA ALA A 25 -15.83 -12.57 8.08
C ALA A 25 -14.62 -11.65 7.79
N GLN A 26 -14.81 -10.68 6.89
CA GLN A 26 -13.81 -9.65 6.62
C GLN A 26 -13.53 -8.83 7.88
N PHE A 27 -12.26 -8.50 8.13
CA PHE A 27 -11.86 -7.73 9.31
C PHE A 27 -12.07 -6.23 9.09
N LEU A 28 -11.72 -5.74 7.91
CA LEU A 28 -12.06 -4.40 7.42
C LEU A 28 -13.31 -4.49 6.55
N GLY A 29 -14.29 -3.62 6.79
CA GLY A 29 -15.44 -3.39 5.90
C GLY A 29 -15.04 -2.60 4.63
N ASP A 30 -15.98 -2.42 3.69
CA ASP A 30 -15.75 -1.75 2.40
C ASP A 30 -15.03 -0.38 2.55
N VAL A 31 -15.45 0.44 3.53
CA VAL A 31 -14.84 1.75 3.79
C VAL A 31 -13.40 1.61 4.29
N GLY A 32 -13.13 0.61 5.14
CA GLY A 32 -11.80 0.33 5.68
C GLY A 32 -10.85 -0.16 4.60
N GLU A 33 -11.32 -1.01 3.69
CA GLU A 33 -10.58 -1.46 2.52
C GLU A 33 -10.22 -0.29 1.59
N MET A 34 -11.18 0.60 1.32
CA MET A 34 -10.95 1.82 0.52
C MET A 34 -9.87 2.72 1.12
N LEU A 35 -9.93 2.96 2.45
CA LEU A 35 -8.94 3.77 3.17
C LEU A 35 -7.55 3.10 3.19
N LEU A 36 -7.50 1.77 3.33
CA LEU A 36 -6.25 1.02 3.32
C LEU A 36 -5.57 1.08 1.94
N LEU A 37 -6.32 0.89 0.86
CA LEU A 37 -5.82 1.09 -0.51
C LEU A 37 -5.34 2.51 -0.76
N PHE A 38 -6.11 3.49 -0.27
CA PHE A 38 -5.71 4.90 -0.38
C PHE A 38 -4.37 5.14 0.31
N ALA A 39 -4.20 4.68 1.56
CA ALA A 39 -2.94 4.79 2.29
C ALA A 39 -1.78 4.05 1.59
N ALA A 40 -2.04 2.86 1.02
CA ALA A 40 -1.06 2.10 0.25
C ALA A 40 -0.59 2.87 -0.99
N SER A 41 -1.53 3.46 -1.75
CA SER A 41 -1.22 4.25 -2.95
C SER A 41 -0.41 5.51 -2.64
N VAL A 42 -0.78 6.26 -1.59
CA VAL A 42 -0.03 7.44 -1.15
C VAL A 42 1.39 7.05 -0.72
N THR A 43 1.52 5.98 0.07
CA THR A 43 2.83 5.48 0.52
C THR A 43 3.70 5.04 -0.66
N PHE A 44 3.10 4.40 -1.67
CA PHE A 44 3.79 4.02 -2.90
C PHE A 44 4.31 5.24 -3.67
N VAL A 45 3.47 6.26 -3.89
CA VAL A 45 3.86 7.51 -4.57
C VAL A 45 5.00 8.20 -3.82
N LEU A 46 4.89 8.31 -2.49
CA LEU A 46 5.97 8.87 -1.65
C LEU A 46 7.27 8.07 -1.79
N ALA A 47 7.19 6.73 -1.83
CA ALA A 47 8.35 5.88 -2.01
C ALA A 47 9.06 6.16 -3.35
N ILE A 48 8.30 6.30 -4.44
CA ILE A 48 8.84 6.60 -5.77
C ILE A 48 9.46 7.99 -5.81
N LEU A 49 8.74 9.03 -5.36
CA LEU A 49 9.26 10.40 -5.35
C LEU A 49 10.56 10.53 -4.54
N ARG A 50 10.67 9.83 -3.40
CA ARG A 50 11.91 9.80 -2.61
C ARG A 50 13.04 9.07 -3.34
N ARG A 51 12.74 8.01 -4.08
CA ARG A 51 13.72 7.30 -4.89
C ARG A 51 14.24 8.18 -6.02
N GLU A 52 13.35 8.83 -6.76
CA GLU A 52 13.72 9.76 -7.84
C GLU A 52 14.56 10.94 -7.32
N ALA A 53 14.20 11.51 -6.17
CA ALA A 53 14.96 12.60 -5.55
C ALA A 53 16.38 12.15 -5.16
N ALA A 54 16.54 10.93 -4.63
CA ALA A 54 17.85 10.36 -4.30
C ALA A 54 18.70 10.11 -5.56
N GLU A 55 18.10 9.56 -6.62
CA GLU A 55 18.78 9.36 -7.91
C GLU A 55 19.21 10.70 -8.56
N LYS A 56 18.44 11.78 -8.35
CA LYS A 56 18.80 13.11 -8.83
C LYS A 56 19.94 13.75 -8.03
N SER A 57 20.00 13.55 -6.70
CA SER A 57 21.08 14.13 -5.89
C SER A 57 22.43 13.46 -6.15
N ASP A 58 22.43 12.17 -6.49
CA ASP A 58 23.64 11.39 -6.77
C ASP A 58 24.29 11.76 -8.12
N ARG A 59 23.57 12.51 -8.97
CA ARG A 59 23.99 12.89 -10.33
C ARG A 59 24.46 14.35 -10.45
N SER A 60 24.58 15.07 -9.32
CA SER A 60 24.94 16.50 -9.25
C SER A 60 26.31 16.73 -8.63
#